data_AF-A0A8T4E386-F1
#
_entry.id   AF-A0A8T4E386-F1
#
_cell.length_a   1.000
_cell.length_b   1.000
_cell.length_c   1.000
_cell.angle_alpha   90.00
_cell.angle_beta   90.00
_cell.angle_gamma   90.00
#
_symmetry.space_group_name_H-M   'P 1'
#
loop_
_entity.id
_entity.type
_entity.pdbx_description
1 polymer ?
#
loop_
_entity_poly.entity_id
_entity_poly.type
_entity_poly.pdbx_seq_one_letter_code
_entity_poly.pdbx_strand_id
1 'polypeptide(L)' 'MSRFQNQTAVSEIDRIKEFITSCGFEGVSDLSSNNKIYSKNGTVIVIREATCTLRDDVGEK' A
#
# COMPACT_ATOMS: atom_id res chain seq x y z
N MET A 1 1.14 -14.91 -30.19
CA MET A 1 0.44 -14.84 -28.88
C MET A 1 1.45 -14.44 -27.82
N SER A 2 1.53 -13.15 -27.51
CA SER A 2 2.44 -12.65 -26.49
C SER A 2 1.86 -13.03 -25.14
N ARG A 3 2.51 -13.95 -24.42
CA ARG A 3 2.22 -14.19 -23.01
C ARG A 3 2.63 -12.92 -22.27
N PHE A 4 1.66 -12.04 -22.01
CA PHE A 4 1.78 -11.09 -20.91
C PHE A 4 2.02 -11.92 -19.66
N GLN A 5 3.29 -12.12 -19.33
CA GLN A 5 3.68 -12.62 -18.03
C GLN A 5 3.24 -11.53 -17.06
N ASN A 6 2.07 -11.76 -16.46
CA ASN A 6 1.57 -11.09 -15.29
C ASN A 6 2.50 -11.49 -14.13
N GLN A 7 3.78 -11.11 -14.22
CA GLN A 7 4.72 -11.13 -13.10
C GLN A 7 4.19 -10.08 -12.15
N THR A 8 3.30 -10.53 -11.28
CA THR A 8 3.11 -10.08 -9.91
C THR A 8 4.15 -9.04 -9.55
N ALA A 9 3.86 -7.77 -9.88
CA ALA A 9 4.56 -6.66 -9.30
C ALA A 9 4.40 -6.91 -7.80
N VAL A 10 5.50 -7.18 -7.10
CA VAL A 10 5.53 -7.01 -5.65
C VAL A 10 4.91 -5.64 -5.45
N SER A 11 3.71 -5.60 -4.85
CA SER A 11 2.89 -4.40 -4.83
C SER A 11 3.79 -3.27 -4.38
N GLU A 12 3.85 -2.13 -5.06
CA GLU A 12 4.77 -1.03 -4.68
C GLU A 12 4.61 -0.69 -3.19
N ILE A 13 3.39 -0.89 -2.69
CA ILE A 13 3.05 -0.84 -1.27
C ILE A 13 3.88 -1.82 -0.42
N ASP A 14 4.07 -3.08 -0.82
CA ASP A 14 4.87 -4.04 -0.07
C ASP A 14 6.35 -3.63 0.00
N ARG A 15 6.89 -3.06 -1.09
CA ARG A 15 8.25 -2.48 -1.07
C ARG A 15 8.35 -1.29 -0.11
N ILE A 16 7.32 -0.44 -0.06
CA ILE A 16 7.24 0.68 0.88
C ILE A 16 7.18 0.16 2.33
N LYS A 17 6.38 -0.88 2.61
CA LYS A 17 6.29 -1.52 3.93
C LYS A 17 7.64 -2.09 4.37
N GLU A 18 8.35 -2.79 3.48
CA GLU A 18 9.69 -3.32 3.74
C GLU A 18 10.70 -2.20 4.03
N PHE A 19 10.68 -1.12 3.23
CA PHE A 19 11.55 0.03 3.43
C PHE A 19 11.33 0.69 4.80
N ILE A 20 10.08 0.92 5.19
CA ILE A 20 9.73 1.49 6.51
C ILE A 20 10.23 0.59 7.64
N THR A 21 10.06 -0.72 7.50
CA THR A 21 10.52 -1.70 8.49
C THR A 21 12.05 -1.72 8.57
N SER A 22 12.75 -1.64 7.43
CA SER A 22 14.23 -1.55 7.38
C SER A 22 14.77 -0.26 8.02
N CYS A 23 13.98 0.81 8.04
CA CYS A 23 14.29 2.04 8.75
C CYS A 23 14.08 1.91 10.28
N GLY A 24 13.65 0.75 10.78
CA GLY A 24 13.43 0.46 12.19
C GLY A 24 12.12 1.02 12.73
N PHE A 25 11.12 1.23 11.86
CA PHE A 25 9.76 1.50 12.33
C PHE A 25 9.04 0.18 12.62
N GLU A 26 8.32 0.15 13.72
CA GLU A 26 7.56 -1.02 14.15
C GLU A 26 6.10 -0.90 13.72
N GLY A 27 5.56 -1.98 13.14
CA GLY A 27 4.15 -2.06 12.76
C GLY A 27 3.26 -2.11 13.99
N VAL A 28 2.42 -1.10 14.14
CA VAL A 28 1.41 -1.02 15.19
C VAL A 28 0.12 -1.56 14.61
N SER A 29 -0.02 -2.89 14.66
CA SER A 29 -1.11 -3.62 14.02
C SER A 29 -2.48 -3.20 14.57
N ASP A 30 -3.29 -2.55 13.75
CA ASP A 30 -4.75 -2.51 13.93
C ASP A 30 -5.39 -3.40 12.86
N LEU A 31 -5.80 -4.60 13.27
CA LEU A 31 -6.38 -5.63 12.39
C LEU A 31 -7.71 -5.19 11.77
N SER A 32 -8.35 -4.15 12.33
CA SER A 32 -9.68 -3.70 11.92
C SER A 32 -9.67 -2.58 10.88
N SER A 33 -8.50 -2.02 10.57
CA SER A 33 -8.40 -0.84 9.71
C SER A 33 -7.67 -1.14 8.38
N ASN A 34 -8.12 -0.48 7.31
CA ASN A 34 -7.40 -0.40 6.03
C ASN A 34 -6.10 0.43 6.13
N ASN A 35 -5.75 0.90 7.33
CA ASN A 35 -4.55 1.66 7.58
C ASN A 35 -3.47 0.74 8.13
N LYS A 36 -2.26 0.83 7.58
CA LYS A 36 -1.06 0.24 8.18
C LYS A 36 -0.29 1.36 8.89
N ILE A 37 -0.19 1.24 10.20
CA ILE A 37 0.44 2.25 11.07
C ILE A 37 1.81 1.73 11.49
N TYR A 38 2.81 2.59 11.41
CA TYR A 38 4.19 2.31 11.80
C TYR A 38 4.68 3.41 12.73
N SER A 39 5.43 3.07 13.78
CA SER A 39 5.95 4.05 14.73
C SER A 39 7.42 3.85 15.07
N LYS A 40 8.12 4.96 15.32
CA LYS A 40 9.51 4.99 15.79
C LYS A 40 9.81 6.32 16.48
N ASN A 41 10.30 6.30 17.72
CA ASN A 41 10.77 7.50 18.44
C ASN A 41 9.78 8.69 18.39
N GLY A 42 8.47 8.43 18.54
CA GLY A 42 7.43 9.46 18.47
C GLY A 42 7.02 9.89 17.06
N THR A 43 7.68 9.39 16.00
CA THR A 43 7.25 9.54 14.61
C THR A 43 6.27 8.44 14.24
N VAL A 44 5.22 8.81 13.51
CA VAL A 44 4.18 7.87 13.03
C VAL A 44 4.04 7.98 11.52
N ILE A 45 4.05 6.84 10.83
CA ILE A 45 3.75 6.71 9.39
C ILE A 45 2.44 5.95 9.26
N VAL A 46 1.55 6.43 8.39
CA VAL A 46 0.26 5.80 8.10
C VAL A 46 0.16 5.56 6.60
N ILE A 47 0.10 4.30 6.19
CA ILE A 47 -0.25 3.90 4.82
C ILE A 47 -1.75 3.63 4.79
N ARG A 48 -2.49 4.37 3.98
CA ARG A 48 -3.90 4.12 3.73
C ARG A 48 -4.03 3.32 2.44
N GLU A 49 -4.44 2.06 2.53
CA GLU A 49 -4.83 1.31 1.34
C GLU A 49 -6.19 1.83 0.89
N ALA A 50 -6.18 2.86 0.04
CA ALA A 50 -7.38 3.25 -0.69
C ALA A 50 -7.62 2.20 -1.77
N THR A 51 -8.78 1.54 -1.75
CA THR A 51 -9.30 0.92 -2.96
C THR A 51 -9.58 2.06 -3.93
N CYS A 52 -8.64 2.32 -4.84
CA CYS A 52 -8.84 3.24 -5.94
C CYS A 52 -9.92 2.60 -6.83
N THR A 53 -11.18 2.87 -6.54
CA THR A 53 -12.24 2.67 -7.53
C THR A 53 -11.93 3.66 -8.63
N LEU A 54 -11.46 3.14 -9.78
CA LEU A 54 -11.48 3.88 -11.03
C LEU A 54 -12.88 4.50 -11.12
N ARG A 55 -12.96 5.83 -11.07
CA ARG A 55 -14.16 6.48 -11.58
C ARG A 55 -14.11 6.19 -13.06
N ASP A 56 -14.88 5.21 -13.50
CA ASP A 56 -15.36 5.15 -14.85
C ASP A 56 -16.20 6.42 -15.04
N ASP A 57 -15.51 7.55 -15.29
CA ASP A 57 -16.12 8.69 -15.97
C ASP A 57 -16.46 8.18 -17.38
N VAL A 58 -17.55 7.40 -17.44
CA VAL A 58 -18.31 7.15 -18.65
C VAL A 58 -18.71 8.55 -19.09
N GLY A 59 -17.93 9.10 -20.02
CA GLY A 59 -18.28 10.29 -20.75
C GLY A 59 -19.60 10.03 -21.43
N GLU A 60 -20.69 10.48 -20.81
CA GLU A 60 -21.90 10.81 -21.54
C GLU A 60 -21.56 12.00 -22.45
N LYS A 61 -21.38 11.71 -23.74
CA LYS A 61 -21.81 12.59 -24.84
C LYS A 61 -21.84 11.85 -26.17
#